data_AF-A0A353DB04-F1
#
_entry.id   AF-A0A353DB04-F1
#
_cell.length_a   1.000
_cell.length_b   1.000
_cell.length_c   1.000
_cell.angle_alpha   90.00
_cell.angle_beta   90.00
_cell.angle_gamma   90.00
#
_symmetry.space_group_name_H-M   'P 1'
#
loop_
_entity.id
_entity.type
_entity.pdbx_description
1 polymer ?
#
loop_
_entity_poly.entity_id
_entity_poly.type
_entity_poly.pdbx_seq_one_letter_code
_entity_poly.pdbx_strand_id
1 'polypeptide(L)'
;MRRGLFLLLFLTALTGVLPRPLLAQESRPPVLVLDHPGQRAALGPYAEVLEDPGQELDILDVISPEYDALFRPANQTWLNLGLGDSAWWLRFRLTQDPGLRLAPGEEWVLDLGWCRPSSARLFLPLPMGGFSEQAVGDPGEI
;
A
#
# COMPACT_ATOMS: atom_id res chain seq x y z
N MET A 1 40.50 59.51 -31.65
CA MET A 1 39.68 60.64 -31.17
C MET A 1 38.21 60.28 -31.29
N ARG A 2 37.43 60.51 -30.21
CA ARG A 2 35.94 60.62 -30.09
C ARG A 2 35.14 59.32 -30.33
N ARG A 3 34.70 58.61 -29.27
CA ARG A 3 33.57 58.86 -28.31
C ARG A 3 32.20 58.50 -28.90
N GLY A 4 31.50 57.55 -28.27
CA GLY A 4 30.09 57.26 -28.56
C GLY A 4 29.51 56.10 -27.76
N LEU A 5 29.35 56.30 -26.45
CA LEU A 5 28.58 55.49 -25.51
C LEU A 5 27.12 55.30 -25.98
N PHE A 6 26.66 54.06 -26.12
CA PHE A 6 25.24 53.72 -26.06
C PHE A 6 25.04 52.58 -25.06
N LEU A 7 24.67 52.98 -23.85
CA LEU A 7 24.13 52.11 -22.81
C LEU A 7 22.69 51.77 -23.21
N LEU A 8 22.36 50.49 -23.38
CA LEU A 8 20.97 50.04 -23.30
C LEU A 8 20.92 48.68 -22.60
N LEU A 9 20.49 48.77 -21.34
CA LEU A 9 20.05 47.70 -20.47
C LEU A 9 19.01 46.83 -21.18
N PHE A 10 19.27 45.54 -21.34
CA PHE A 10 18.22 44.52 -21.39
C PHE A 10 18.45 43.50 -20.29
N LEU A 11 18.05 43.94 -19.10
CA LEU A 11 17.70 43.11 -17.96
C LEU A 11 16.52 42.22 -18.39
N THR A 12 16.77 40.99 -18.83
CA THR A 12 15.72 39.97 -18.98
C THR A 12 15.99 38.84 -18.01
N ALA A 13 15.14 38.82 -17.00
CA ALA A 13 14.97 37.86 -15.93
C ALA A 13 15.50 36.45 -16.26
N LEU A 14 16.55 36.06 -15.53
CA LEU A 14 16.83 34.66 -15.25
C LEU A 14 15.72 34.16 -14.33
N THR A 15 14.55 33.86 -14.89
CA THR A 15 13.50 33.07 -14.23
C THR A 15 14.07 31.69 -14.02
N GLY A 16 14.74 31.51 -12.88
CA GLY A 16 15.09 30.21 -12.36
C GLY A 16 13.81 29.40 -12.24
N VAL A 17 13.55 28.56 -13.23
CA VAL A 17 12.66 27.41 -13.08
C VAL A 17 13.40 26.49 -12.12
N LEU A 18 13.31 26.77 -10.83
CA LEU A 18 13.62 25.77 -9.83
C LEU A 18 12.73 24.57 -10.20
N PRO A 19 13.30 23.39 -10.44
CA PRO A 19 12.48 22.20 -10.62
C PRO A 19 11.66 22.08 -9.34
N ARG A 20 10.36 22.37 -9.42
CA ARG A 20 9.45 22.03 -8.34
C ARG A 20 9.67 20.54 -8.15
N PRO A 21 10.15 20.06 -6.99
CA PRO A 21 10.05 18.65 -6.73
C PRO A 21 8.56 18.37 -6.87
N LEU A 22 8.21 17.61 -7.91
CA LEU A 22 6.94 16.92 -7.94
C LEU A 22 7.03 16.10 -6.67
N LEU A 23 6.41 16.57 -5.58
CA LEU A 23 6.12 15.68 -4.48
C LEU A 23 5.38 14.55 -5.18
N ALA A 24 6.06 13.42 -5.33
CA ALA A 24 5.43 12.19 -5.71
C ALA A 24 4.39 12.02 -4.61
N GLN A 25 3.17 12.45 -4.91
CA GLN A 25 2.05 12.16 -4.07
C GLN A 25 1.99 10.65 -4.14
N GLU A 26 2.50 9.97 -3.11
CA GLU A 26 2.30 8.54 -2.94
C GLU A 26 0.80 8.35 -2.96
N SER A 27 0.28 8.04 -4.14
CA SER A 27 -1.13 7.91 -4.37
C SER A 27 -1.50 6.62 -3.67
N ARG A 28 -2.16 6.76 -2.51
CA ARG A 28 -2.69 5.62 -1.77
C ARG A 28 -3.39 4.68 -2.75
N PRO A 29 -3.10 3.37 -2.72
CA PRO A 29 -3.71 2.44 -3.66
C PRO A 29 -5.24 2.55 -3.67
N PRO A 30 -5.89 2.36 -4.82
CA PRO A 30 -7.35 2.43 -4.91
C PRO A 30 -8.03 1.41 -3.99
N VAL A 31 -9.33 1.61 -3.77
CA VAL A 31 -10.17 0.62 -3.07
C VAL A 31 -10.52 -0.48 -4.07
N LEU A 32 -10.34 -1.74 -3.68
CA LEU A 32 -10.83 -2.89 -4.45
C LEU A 32 -12.36 -2.94 -4.33
N VAL A 33 -13.05 -2.85 -5.47
CA VAL A 33 -14.51 -2.97 -5.53
C VAL A 33 -14.87 -4.40 -5.93
N LEU A 34 -15.63 -5.06 -5.07
CA LEU A 34 -16.25 -6.35 -5.34
C LEU A 34 -17.63 -6.09 -5.95
N ASP A 35 -17.81 -6.33 -7.25
CA ASP A 35 -18.97 -5.90 -8.02
C ASP A 35 -19.81 -7.04 -8.62
N HIS A 36 -19.25 -8.24 -8.74
CA HIS A 36 -19.99 -9.42 -9.21
C HIS A 36 -19.55 -10.72 -8.50
N PRO A 37 -20.43 -11.74 -8.39
CA PRO A 37 -20.05 -13.03 -7.82
C PRO A 37 -18.92 -13.69 -8.62
N GLY A 38 -18.06 -14.43 -7.94
CA GLY A 38 -16.94 -15.16 -8.56
C GLY A 38 -15.82 -14.27 -9.12
N GLN A 39 -15.82 -12.97 -8.84
CA GLN A 39 -14.73 -12.07 -9.21
C GLN A 39 -13.39 -12.58 -8.65
N ARG A 40 -12.32 -12.41 -9.43
CA ARG A 40 -10.95 -12.68 -8.97
C ARG A 40 -10.14 -11.43 -9.22
N ALA A 41 -9.54 -10.90 -8.17
CA ALA A 41 -8.71 -9.71 -8.25
C ALA A 41 -7.35 -10.00 -7.63
N ALA A 42 -6.28 -9.63 -8.34
CA ALA A 42 -4.95 -9.61 -7.76
C ALA A 42 -4.85 -8.43 -6.79
N LEU A 43 -4.33 -8.65 -5.58
CA LEU A 43 -4.30 -7.63 -4.54
C LEU A 43 -3.22 -6.57 -4.72
N GLY A 44 -2.14 -6.87 -5.42
CA GLY A 44 -0.98 -5.99 -5.51
C GLY A 44 -1.29 -4.54 -5.97
N PRO A 45 -2.16 -4.29 -6.96
CA PRO A 45 -2.58 -2.94 -7.34
C PRO A 45 -3.36 -2.15 -6.28
N TYR A 46 -3.87 -2.83 -5.25
CA TYR A 46 -4.71 -2.27 -4.18
C TYR A 46 -3.99 -2.27 -2.81
N ALA A 47 -2.76 -2.77 -2.77
CA ALA A 47 -2.08 -3.08 -1.53
C ALA A 47 -0.85 -2.23 -1.29
N GLU A 48 -0.57 -2.03 -0.01
CA GLU A 48 0.68 -1.50 0.50
C GLU A 48 1.32 -2.57 1.38
N VAL A 49 2.65 -2.58 1.40
CA VAL A 49 3.46 -3.55 2.15
C VAL A 49 4.41 -2.84 3.08
N LEU A 50 4.69 -3.50 4.21
CA LEU A 50 5.74 -3.17 5.16
C LEU A 50 6.45 -4.46 5.55
N GLU A 51 7.77 -4.47 5.42
CA GLU A 51 8.60 -5.57 5.91
C GLU A 51 8.92 -5.35 7.39
N ASP A 52 8.78 -6.39 8.19
CA ASP A 52 9.23 -6.48 9.57
C ASP A 52 10.26 -7.62 9.69
N PRO A 53 11.56 -7.33 9.46
CA PRO A 53 12.61 -8.34 9.54
C PRO A 53 12.79 -8.94 10.94
N GLY A 54 12.42 -8.21 11.99
CA GLY A 54 12.53 -8.66 13.38
C GLY A 54 11.40 -9.58 13.81
N GLN A 55 10.26 -9.56 13.09
CA GLN A 55 9.01 -10.20 13.50
C GLN A 55 8.51 -9.69 14.87
N GLU A 56 8.83 -8.43 15.20
CA GLU A 56 8.58 -7.85 16.52
C GLU A 56 7.29 -7.02 16.56
N LEU A 57 6.77 -6.61 15.40
CA LEU A 57 5.61 -5.72 15.35
C LEU A 57 4.32 -6.48 15.69
N ASP A 58 3.43 -5.81 16.41
CA ASP A 58 2.04 -6.20 16.54
C ASP A 58 1.08 -5.26 15.77
N ILE A 59 -0.22 -5.56 15.82
CA ILE A 59 -1.23 -4.75 15.11
C ILE A 59 -1.31 -3.31 15.63
N LEU A 60 -1.03 -3.05 16.91
CA LEU A 60 -1.04 -1.70 17.48
C LEU A 60 0.18 -0.90 17.03
N ASP A 61 1.33 -1.56 16.89
CA ASP A 61 2.52 -0.94 16.32
C ASP A 61 2.28 -0.57 14.86
N VAL A 62 1.76 -1.50 14.06
CA VAL A 62 1.59 -1.34 12.60
C VAL A 62 0.62 -0.22 12.22
N ILE A 63 -0.40 0.03 13.04
CA ILE A 63 -1.35 1.13 12.82
C ILE A 63 -0.91 2.45 13.47
N SER A 64 0.21 2.46 14.20
CA SER A 64 0.74 3.68 14.77
C SER A 64 1.18 4.65 13.67
N PRO A 65 1.18 5.96 13.93
CA PRO A 65 1.63 6.95 12.94
C PRO A 65 3.07 6.73 12.45
N GLU A 66 3.93 6.12 13.28
CA GLU A 66 5.32 5.82 12.94
C GLU A 66 5.41 4.78 11.81
N TYR A 67 4.75 3.64 11.97
CA TYR A 67 4.77 2.57 10.98
C TYR A 67 3.81 2.80 9.81
N ASP A 68 2.71 3.54 10.00
CA ASP A 68 1.77 3.89 8.93
C ASP A 68 2.47 4.61 7.75
N ALA A 69 3.48 5.44 8.07
CA ALA A 69 4.29 6.19 7.10
C ALA A 69 5.37 5.35 6.38
N LEU A 70 5.62 4.13 6.85
CA LEU A 70 6.62 3.22 6.29
C LEU A 70 6.06 2.27 5.23
N PHE A 71 4.73 2.10 5.19
CA PHE A 71 4.08 1.33 4.13
C PHE A 71 4.37 1.91 2.75
N ARG A 72 4.64 1.03 1.79
CA ARG A 72 4.85 1.40 0.38
C ARG A 72 3.86 0.66 -0.51
N PRO A 73 3.32 1.31 -1.57
CA PRO A 73 2.53 0.60 -2.58
C PRO A 73 3.32 -0.58 -3.15
N ALA A 74 2.66 -1.72 -3.31
CA ALA A 74 3.31 -2.93 -3.81
C ALA A 74 3.82 -2.81 -5.27
N ASN A 75 3.22 -1.91 -6.06
CA ASN A 75 3.62 -1.58 -7.45
C ASN A 75 3.72 -2.77 -8.43
N GLN A 76 3.17 -3.93 -8.06
CA GLN A 76 3.19 -5.16 -8.84
C GLN A 76 1.79 -5.79 -8.83
N THR A 77 1.40 -6.50 -9.88
CA THR A 77 0.12 -7.22 -9.91
C THR A 77 0.14 -8.39 -8.92
N TRP A 78 1.22 -9.16 -8.92
CA TRP A 78 1.45 -10.28 -8.01
C TRP A 78 2.55 -9.89 -7.03
N LEU A 79 2.27 -10.06 -5.74
CA LEU A 79 3.21 -9.76 -4.68
C LEU A 79 4.31 -10.83 -4.65
N ASN A 80 5.55 -10.41 -4.86
CA ASN A 80 6.72 -11.21 -4.55
C ASN A 80 7.47 -10.55 -3.40
N LEU A 81 7.33 -11.12 -2.21
CA LEU A 81 7.91 -10.60 -0.97
C LEU A 81 9.29 -11.21 -0.68
N GLY A 82 9.86 -11.94 -1.65
CA GLY A 82 11.14 -12.62 -1.50
C GLY A 82 11.04 -13.92 -0.70
N LEU A 83 12.21 -14.50 -0.44
CA LEU A 83 12.40 -15.64 0.45
C LEU A 83 13.22 -15.16 1.64
N GLY A 84 12.71 -15.34 2.85
CA GLY A 84 13.35 -14.93 4.09
C GLY A 84 12.42 -15.13 5.28
N ASP A 85 12.92 -14.78 6.46
CA ASP A 85 12.22 -14.95 7.73
C ASP A 85 11.47 -13.67 8.17
N SER A 86 11.41 -12.65 7.32
CA SER A 86 10.70 -11.42 7.66
C SER A 86 9.19 -11.68 7.80
N ALA A 87 8.57 -11.07 8.80
CA ALA A 87 7.13 -10.90 8.81
C ALA A 87 6.77 -9.81 7.79
N TRP A 88 5.74 -10.05 6.99
CA TRP A 88 5.27 -9.06 6.00
C TRP A 88 3.88 -8.58 6.36
N TRP A 89 3.74 -7.28 6.54
CA TRP A 89 2.48 -6.61 6.77
C TRP A 89 1.90 -6.14 5.44
N LEU A 90 0.73 -6.69 5.08
CA LEU A 90 -0.03 -6.29 3.91
C LEU A 90 -1.28 -5.53 4.36
N ARG A 91 -1.52 -4.36 3.79
CA ARG A 91 -2.78 -3.63 3.97
C ARG A 91 -3.42 -3.28 2.63
N PHE A 92 -4.74 -3.35 2.58
CA PHE A 92 -5.52 -2.96 1.41
C PHE A 92 -6.92 -2.56 1.86
N ARG A 93 -7.64 -1.88 0.98
CA ARG A 93 -9.02 -1.44 1.22
C ARG A 93 -9.93 -2.16 0.25
N LEU A 94 -11.04 -2.68 0.75
CA LEU A 94 -12.08 -3.30 -0.07
C LEU A 94 -13.44 -2.68 0.24
N THR A 95 -14.29 -2.64 -0.77
CA THR A 95 -15.72 -2.37 -0.64
C THR A 95 -16.48 -3.34 -1.53
N GLN A 96 -17.73 -3.57 -1.19
CA GLN A 96 -18.65 -4.33 -2.02
C GLN A 96 -19.67 -3.37 -2.65
N ASP A 97 -20.07 -3.65 -3.90
CA ASP A 97 -21.21 -2.98 -4.51
C ASP A 97 -22.48 -3.20 -3.63
N PRO A 98 -23.22 -2.15 -3.24
CA PRO A 98 -24.45 -2.29 -2.45
C PRO A 98 -25.49 -3.25 -3.03
N GLY A 99 -25.50 -3.47 -4.35
CA GLY A 99 -26.37 -4.40 -5.05
C GLY A 99 -25.87 -5.85 -5.08
N LEU A 100 -24.59 -6.09 -4.79
CA LEU A 100 -24.01 -7.44 -4.86
C LEU A 100 -24.58 -8.34 -3.76
N ARG A 101 -25.07 -9.51 -4.17
CA ARG A 101 -25.52 -10.59 -3.28
C ARG A 101 -24.81 -11.87 -3.68
N LEU A 102 -24.16 -12.50 -2.70
CA LEU A 102 -23.62 -13.85 -2.85
C LEU A 102 -24.75 -14.87 -2.64
N ALA A 103 -24.68 -15.99 -3.34
CA ALA A 103 -25.62 -17.08 -3.10
C ALA A 103 -25.40 -17.69 -1.69
N PRO A 104 -26.40 -18.34 -1.09
CA PRO A 104 -26.20 -19.02 0.19
C PRO A 104 -25.03 -20.02 0.12
N GLY A 105 -24.06 -19.85 1.02
CA GLY A 105 -22.85 -20.68 1.07
C GLY A 105 -21.69 -20.19 0.19
N GLU A 106 -21.85 -19.11 -0.59
CA GLU A 106 -20.73 -18.44 -1.24
C GLU A 106 -20.06 -17.46 -0.28
N GLU A 107 -18.74 -17.46 -0.28
CA GLU A 107 -17.91 -16.56 0.53
C GLU A 107 -16.72 -16.04 -0.27
N TRP A 108 -16.22 -14.88 0.12
CA TRP A 108 -14.97 -14.35 -0.40
C TRP A 108 -13.80 -15.01 0.31
N VAL A 109 -12.83 -15.47 -0.47
CA VAL A 109 -11.61 -16.09 0.05
C VAL A 109 -10.42 -15.18 -0.26
N LEU A 110 -9.62 -14.91 0.78
CA LEU A 110 -8.29 -14.33 0.63
C LEU A 110 -7.32 -15.44 0.25
N ASP A 111 -6.96 -15.51 -1.03
CA ASP A 111 -6.01 -16.49 -1.55
C ASP A 111 -4.57 -15.95 -1.41
N LEU A 112 -3.78 -16.54 -0.51
CA LEU A 112 -2.36 -16.21 -0.30
C LEU A 112 -1.44 -16.81 -1.38
N GLY A 113 -2.01 -17.54 -2.34
CA GLY A 113 -1.28 -18.19 -3.41
C GLY A 113 -0.41 -19.34 -2.91
N TRP A 114 0.69 -19.59 -3.63
CA TRP A 114 1.63 -20.68 -3.35
C TRP A 114 2.66 -20.34 -2.28
N CYS A 115 2.60 -19.13 -1.70
CA CYS A 115 3.36 -18.83 -0.50
C CYS A 115 2.82 -19.70 0.62
N ARG A 116 3.67 -20.55 1.22
CA ARG A 116 3.33 -21.31 2.42
C ARG A 116 3.98 -20.61 3.61
N PRO A 117 3.42 -19.48 4.09
CA PRO A 117 3.92 -18.89 5.32
C PRO A 117 3.71 -19.89 6.47
N SER A 118 4.62 -19.91 7.45
CA SER A 118 4.46 -20.71 8.68
C SER A 118 3.21 -20.29 9.45
N SER A 119 2.87 -19.00 9.40
CA SER A 119 1.63 -18.45 9.93
C SER A 119 1.11 -17.26 9.13
N ALA A 120 -0.20 -17.02 9.18
CA ALA A 120 -0.82 -15.81 8.65
C ALA A 120 -1.93 -15.32 9.59
N ARG A 121 -2.00 -13.99 9.76
CA ARG A 121 -3.00 -13.31 10.60
C ARG A 121 -3.73 -12.25 9.78
N LEU A 122 -5.06 -12.28 9.81
CA LEU A 122 -5.94 -11.32 9.15
C LEU A 122 -6.64 -10.48 10.22
N PHE A 123 -6.41 -9.16 10.17
CA PHE A 123 -7.04 -8.18 11.06
C PHE A 123 -8.13 -7.42 10.30
N LEU A 124 -9.38 -7.57 10.74
CA LEU A 124 -10.53 -6.87 10.17
C LEU A 124 -10.98 -5.74 11.12
N PRO A 125 -10.95 -4.47 10.70
CA PRO A 125 -11.32 -3.36 11.58
C PRO A 125 -12.80 -3.44 11.95
N LEU A 126 -13.10 -3.24 13.24
CA LEU A 126 -14.46 -3.24 13.76
C LEU A 126 -15.05 -1.82 13.79
N PRO A 127 -16.38 -1.65 13.61
CA PRO A 127 -17.01 -0.33 13.58
C PRO A 127 -16.80 0.53 14.83
N MET A 128 -16.59 -0.08 15.99
CA MET A 128 -16.39 0.60 17.28
C MET A 128 -14.92 0.76 17.66
N GLY A 129 -14.00 0.47 16.73
CA GLY A 129 -12.56 0.39 17.00
C GLY A 129 -12.10 -1.03 17.36
N GLY A 130 -10.79 -1.26 17.28
CA GLY A 130 -10.18 -2.57 17.41
C GLY A 130 -10.32 -3.44 16.14
N PHE A 131 -9.91 -4.71 16.26
CA PHE A 131 -9.86 -5.66 15.15
C PHE A 131 -10.46 -7.01 15.55
N SER A 132 -11.15 -7.66 14.61
CA SER A 132 -11.34 -9.10 14.64
C SER A 132 -10.11 -9.74 14.02
N GLU A 133 -9.55 -10.76 14.69
CA GLU A 133 -8.42 -11.53 14.18
C GLU A 133 -8.88 -12.90 13.67
N GLN A 134 -8.33 -13.31 12.54
CA GLN A 134 -8.35 -14.71 12.08
C GLN A 134 -6.91 -15.14 11.87
N ALA A 135 -6.53 -16.31 12.39
CA ALA A 135 -5.16 -16.81 12.33
C ALA A 135 -5.11 -18.24 11.77
N VAL A 136 -4.06 -18.53 11.01
CA VAL A 136 -3.72 -19.86 10.52
C VAL A 136 -2.23 -20.11 10.71
N GLY A 137 -1.85 -21.37 10.94
CA GLY A 137 -0.45 -21.77 11.17
C GLY A 137 0.05 -21.48 12.59
N ASP A 138 1.33 -21.75 12.85
CA ASP A 138 2.02 -21.50 14.12
C ASP A 138 3.29 -20.67 13.86
N PRO A 139 3.45 -19.48 14.45
CA PRO A 139 4.67 -18.69 14.29
C PRO A 139 5.94 -19.37 14.86
N GLY A 140 5.80 -20.40 15.69
CA GLY A 140 6.92 -21.12 16.32
C GLY A 140 7.39 -22.39 15.60
N GLU A 141 6.70 -22.87 14.56
CA GLU A 141 7.10 -24.04 13.78
C GLU A 141 7.90 -23.60 12.53
N ILE A 142 9.23 -23.71 12.59
CA ILE A 142 10.16 -23.69 11.45
C ILE A 142 10.95 -24.99 11.36
#